data_AF-A0A2W2C022-F1
#
_entry.id   AF-A0A2W2C022-F1
#
_cell.length_a   1.000
_cell.length_b   1.000
_cell.length_c   1.000
_cell.angle_alpha   90.00
_cell.angle_beta   90.00
_cell.angle_gamma   90.00
#
_symmetry.space_group_name_H-M   'P 1'
#
loop_
_entity.id
_entity.type
_entity.pdbx_description
1 polymer ?
#
loop_
_entity_poly.entity_id
_entity_poly.type
_entity_poly.pdbx_seq_one_letter_code
_entity_poly.pdbx_strand_id
1 'polypeptide(L)'
;MALSRLQDDLLQEFKEEKNLIYTQLELFDPLSDSLRKPAAQRLVHKGSLIFLEILNYLIALGGIAVIVFFNKLYPFYLLSQLRIRYDKINFDRYETEALYWVVIGLIGLASILFYFLARAVRRIRLKNSVIQVSAKHMKTLVGQHLNRKAAIDAIEQRHFSELPELEDPYAPQQGVNNVPNPGF
;
A
#
# COMPACT_ATOMS: atom_id res chain seq x y z
N MET A 1 -33.66 -32.09 -34.19
CA MET A 1 -32.61 -32.68 -33.32
C MET A 1 -31.33 -31.85 -33.23
N ALA A 2 -30.98 -30.99 -34.19
CA ALA A 2 -29.81 -30.09 -34.03
C ALA A 2 -30.07 -28.89 -33.10
N LEU A 3 -31.32 -28.39 -33.05
CA LEU A 3 -31.73 -27.25 -32.22
C LEU A 3 -31.62 -27.51 -30.71
N SER A 4 -31.89 -28.74 -30.24
CA SER A 4 -31.75 -29.07 -28.81
C SER A 4 -30.28 -29.11 -28.38
N ARG A 5 -29.38 -29.65 -29.22
CA ARG A 5 -27.94 -29.66 -28.93
C ARG A 5 -27.34 -28.25 -28.86
N LEU A 6 -27.74 -27.36 -29.77
CA LEU A 6 -27.28 -25.97 -29.73
C LEU A 6 -27.80 -25.24 -28.48
N GLN A 7 -29.04 -25.50 -28.10
CA GLN A 7 -29.64 -24.93 -26.89
C GLN A 7 -28.94 -25.43 -25.62
N ASP A 8 -28.64 -26.73 -25.55
CA ASP A 8 -27.92 -27.35 -24.44
C ASP A 8 -26.47 -26.84 -24.35
N ASP A 9 -25.77 -26.71 -25.49
CA ASP A 9 -24.41 -26.14 -25.55
C ASP A 9 -24.40 -24.68 -25.07
N LEU A 10 -25.37 -23.86 -25.50
CA LEU A 10 -25.49 -22.46 -25.06
C LEU A 10 -25.82 -22.35 -23.55
N LEU A 11 -26.64 -23.27 -23.04
CA LEU A 11 -26.96 -23.36 -21.61
C LEU A 11 -25.73 -23.75 -20.79
N GLN A 12 -24.94 -24.70 -21.29
CA GLN A 12 -23.70 -25.12 -20.65
C GLN A 12 -22.67 -24.00 -20.66
N GLU A 13 -22.45 -23.33 -21.79
CA GLU A 13 -21.53 -22.20 -21.92
C GLU A 13 -21.91 -21.04 -20.98
N PHE A 14 -23.21 -20.75 -20.85
CA PHE A 14 -23.72 -19.75 -19.91
C PHE A 14 -23.47 -20.13 -18.44
N LYS A 15 -23.68 -21.40 -18.07
CA LYS A 15 -23.37 -21.90 -16.72
C LYS A 15 -21.86 -21.85 -16.42
N GLU A 16 -21.03 -22.17 -17.40
CA GLU A 16 -19.56 -22.09 -17.28
C GLU A 16 -19.11 -20.64 -17.10
N GLU A 17 -19.65 -19.69 -17.87
CA GLU A 17 -19.35 -18.25 -17.73
C GLU A 17 -19.79 -17.71 -16.36
N LYS A 18 -20.98 -18.11 -15.88
CA LYS A 18 -21.47 -17.77 -14.54
C LYS A 18 -20.52 -18.28 -13.45
N ASN A 19 -20.14 -19.55 -13.50
CA ASN A 19 -19.25 -20.14 -12.50
C ASN A 19 -17.86 -19.47 -12.50
N LEU A 20 -17.34 -19.14 -13.68
CA LEU A 20 -16.07 -18.44 -13.84
C LEU A 20 -16.13 -17.04 -13.21
N ILE A 21 -17.21 -16.27 -13.43
CA ILE A 21 -17.38 -14.94 -12.84
C ILE A 21 -17.51 -15.00 -11.31
N TYR A 22 -18.25 -15.97 -10.78
CA TYR A 22 -18.40 -16.16 -9.33
C TYR A 22 -17.08 -16.51 -8.66
N THR A 23 -16.32 -17.45 -9.25
CA THR A 23 -14.99 -17.84 -8.77
C THR A 23 -14.02 -16.65 -8.79
N GLN A 24 -14.06 -15.84 -9.86
CA GLN A 24 -13.25 -14.61 -9.94
C GLN A 24 -13.66 -13.60 -8.87
N LEU A 25 -14.96 -13.44 -8.59
CA LEU A 25 -15.44 -12.54 -7.57
C LEU A 25 -14.97 -12.96 -6.17
N GLU A 26 -15.05 -14.26 -5.86
CA GLU A 26 -14.61 -14.84 -4.58
C GLU A 26 -13.11 -14.66 -4.34
N LEU A 27 -12.29 -14.66 -5.40
CA LEU A 27 -10.86 -14.35 -5.31
C LEU A 27 -10.60 -12.84 -5.16
N PHE A 28 -11.38 -11.99 -5.83
CA PHE A 28 -11.19 -10.54 -5.79
C PHE A 28 -11.71 -9.87 -4.53
N ASP A 29 -12.71 -10.43 -3.86
CA ASP A 29 -13.27 -9.86 -2.61
C ASP A 29 -12.24 -9.80 -1.45
N PRO A 30 -11.52 -10.88 -1.09
CA PRO A 30 -10.50 -10.83 -0.04
C PRO A 30 -9.29 -9.98 -0.45
N LEU A 31 -9.01 -9.85 -1.75
CA LEU A 31 -8.00 -8.92 -2.28
C LEU A 31 -8.45 -7.46 -2.13
N SER A 32 -9.71 -7.17 -2.44
CA SER A 32 -10.34 -5.87 -2.25
C SER A 32 -10.37 -5.49 -0.76
N ASP A 33 -10.71 -6.44 0.11
CA ASP A 33 -10.76 -6.23 1.56
C ASP A 33 -9.36 -6.08 2.19
N SER A 34 -8.36 -6.83 1.73
CA SER A 34 -6.97 -6.65 2.16
C SER A 34 -6.36 -5.32 1.67
N LEU A 35 -6.75 -4.82 0.49
CA LEU A 35 -6.42 -3.47 0.00
C LEU A 35 -7.20 -2.36 0.74
N ARG A 36 -8.34 -2.71 1.34
CA ARG A 36 -9.19 -1.84 2.17
C ARG A 36 -8.68 -1.72 3.60
N LYS A 37 -8.10 -2.78 4.18
CA LYS A 37 -7.51 -2.72 5.52
C LYS A 37 -6.55 -1.54 5.56
N PRO A 38 -6.74 -0.58 6.49
CA PRO A 38 -5.84 0.54 6.62
C PRO A 38 -4.53 -0.02 7.16
N ALA A 39 -3.64 -0.45 6.27
CA ALA A 39 -2.24 -0.59 6.62
C ALA A 39 -1.85 0.77 7.21
N ALA A 40 -1.37 0.77 8.45
CA ALA A 40 -1.05 1.96 9.25
C ALA A 40 -0.23 3.05 8.52
N GLN A 41 0.35 2.71 7.36
CA GLN A 41 1.00 3.61 6.40
C GLN A 41 0.08 4.60 5.67
N ARG A 42 -1.25 4.45 5.68
CA ARG A 42 -2.19 5.41 5.04
C ARG A 42 -2.56 6.62 5.91
N LEU A 43 -2.21 6.62 7.20
CA LEU A 43 -2.50 7.75 8.10
C LEU A 43 -1.66 9.00 7.78
N VAL A 44 -0.51 8.83 7.13
CA VAL A 44 0.35 9.95 6.76
C VAL A 44 -0.06 10.46 5.38
N HIS A 45 -0.65 11.65 5.34
CA HIS A 45 -1.08 12.31 4.11
C HIS A 45 0.07 12.35 3.08
N LYS A 46 -0.22 12.10 1.80
CA LYS A 46 0.81 12.11 0.73
C LYS A 46 1.62 13.41 0.73
N GLY A 47 0.97 14.53 1.04
CA GLY A 47 1.62 15.84 1.19
C GLY A 47 2.63 15.90 2.35
N SER A 48 2.33 15.31 3.52
CA SER A 48 3.27 15.33 4.64
C SER A 48 4.47 14.43 4.42
N LEU A 49 4.32 13.30 3.72
CA LEU A 49 5.46 12.48 3.28
C LEU A 49 6.39 13.24 2.33
N ILE A 50 5.83 13.99 1.37
CA ILE A 50 6.62 14.81 0.44
C ILE A 50 7.34 15.94 1.19
N PHE A 51 6.62 16.65 2.06
CA PHE A 51 7.19 17.73 2.88
C PHE A 51 8.35 17.21 3.73
N LEU A 52 8.15 16.07 4.40
CA LEU A 52 9.17 15.45 5.24
C LEU A 52 10.36 14.92 4.42
N GLU A 53 10.15 14.39 3.21
CA GLU A 53 11.24 14.02 2.28
C GLU A 53 12.10 15.25 1.94
N ILE A 54 11.48 16.37 1.56
CA ILE A 54 12.18 17.62 1.21
C ILE A 54 12.91 18.18 2.44
N LEU A 55 12.25 18.23 3.59
CA LEU A 55 12.82 18.73 4.84
C LEU A 55 14.08 17.95 5.22
N ASN A 56 14.05 16.61 5.14
CA ASN A 56 15.22 15.78 5.46
C ASN A 56 16.37 15.99 4.47
N TYR A 57 16.09 16.18 3.18
CA TYR A 57 17.12 16.54 2.21
C TYR A 57 17.73 17.91 2.48
N LEU A 58 16.91 18.90 2.86
CA LEU A 58 17.39 20.22 3.25
C LEU A 58 18.26 20.16 4.51
N ILE A 59 17.87 19.37 5.52
CA ILE A 59 18.69 19.19 6.73
C ILE A 59 20.01 18.50 6.40
N ALA A 60 20.00 17.46 5.55
CA ALA A 60 21.24 16.79 5.13
C ALA A 60 22.18 17.73 4.37
N LEU A 61 21.67 18.53 3.43
CA LEU A 61 22.44 19.56 2.74
C LEU A 61 22.91 20.66 3.69
N GLY A 62 22.05 21.08 4.61
CA GLY A 62 22.35 22.07 5.64
C GLY A 62 23.49 21.62 6.55
N GLY A 63 23.49 20.36 6.98
CA GLY A 63 24.58 19.81 7.78
C GLY A 63 25.91 19.76 7.02
N ILE A 64 25.90 19.41 5.73
CA ILE A 64 27.10 19.51 4.88
C ILE A 64 27.57 20.96 4.77
N ALA A 65 26.66 21.91 4.56
CA ALA A 65 26.98 23.33 4.50
C ALA A 65 27.57 23.82 5.84
N VAL A 66 27.04 23.39 6.98
CA VAL A 66 27.58 23.72 8.31
C VAL A 66 29.01 23.21 8.46
N ILE A 67 29.34 22.03 7.96
CA ILE A 67 30.73 21.51 7.99
C ILE A 67 31.65 22.39 7.14
N VAL A 68 31.22 22.81 5.95
CA VAL A 68 32.02 23.68 5.06
C VAL A 68 32.23 25.07 5.68
N PHE A 69 31.20 25.63 6.31
CA PHE A 69 31.23 26.96 6.93
C PHE A 69 31.48 26.92 8.44
N PHE A 70 31.98 25.80 8.98
CA PHE A 70 32.09 25.56 10.43
C PHE A 70 32.87 26.67 11.15
N ASN A 71 33.93 27.17 10.52
CA ASN A 71 34.79 28.23 11.06
C ASN A 71 34.20 29.64 10.96
N LYS A 72 33.02 29.82 10.35
CA LYS A 72 32.39 31.15 10.15
C LYS A 72 31.02 31.26 10.83
N LEU A 73 30.47 30.15 11.32
CA LEU A 73 29.09 30.05 11.77
C LEU A 73 29.04 30.06 13.30
N TYR A 74 28.28 30.98 13.90
CA TYR A 74 28.07 31.01 15.35
C TYR A 74 27.05 29.94 15.75
N PRO A 75 27.28 29.12 16.82
CA PRO A 75 28.35 29.21 17.82
C PRO A 75 29.63 28.42 17.49
N PHE A 76 29.68 27.65 16.40
CA PHE A 76 30.80 26.77 16.04
C PHE A 76 32.14 27.50 15.85
N TYR A 77 32.09 28.78 15.47
CA TYR A 77 33.25 29.66 15.41
C TYR A 77 34.02 29.74 16.75
N LEU A 78 33.31 29.72 17.88
CA LEU A 78 33.94 29.72 19.20
C LEU A 78 34.77 28.45 19.42
N LEU A 79 34.28 27.31 18.94
CA LEU A 79 35.00 26.03 19.03
C LEU A 79 36.29 26.04 18.21
N SER A 80 36.22 26.62 17.00
CA SER A 80 37.39 26.83 16.14
C SER A 80 38.42 27.76 16.78
N GLN A 81 37.96 28.84 17.44
CA GLN A 81 38.85 29.72 18.20
C GLN A 81 39.46 29.05 19.43
N LEU A 82 38.69 28.22 20.14
CA LEU A 82 39.16 27.48 21.33
C LEU A 82 40.29 26.53 20.95
N ARG A 83 40.15 25.83 19.81
CA ARG A 83 41.18 24.97 19.23
C ARG A 83 42.47 25.74 18.91
N ILE A 84 42.39 26.97 18.42
CA ILE A 84 43.57 27.78 18.05
C ILE A 84 44.22 28.43 19.29
N ARG A 85 43.42 28.80 20.31
CA ARG A 85 43.88 29.55 21.49
C ARG A 85 43.99 28.69 22.75
N TYR A 86 44.15 27.37 22.62
CA TYR A 86 44.15 26.42 23.74
C TYR A 86 45.16 26.80 24.84
N ASP A 87 46.36 27.27 24.46
CA ASP A 87 47.41 27.72 25.39
C ASP A 87 47.00 28.88 26.31
N LYS A 88 46.07 29.74 25.88
CA LYS A 88 45.68 30.94 26.66
C LYS A 88 44.65 30.63 27.76
N ILE A 89 44.07 29.44 27.74
CA ILE A 89 42.92 29.07 28.58
C ILE A 89 43.27 27.85 29.45
N ASN A 90 44.52 27.40 29.45
CA ASN A 90 45.01 26.22 30.19
C ASN A 90 44.24 24.92 29.85
N PHE A 91 43.73 24.80 28.62
CA PHE A 91 43.13 23.54 28.15
C PHE A 91 44.19 22.66 27.50
N ASP A 92 44.04 21.34 27.65
CA ASP A 92 44.88 20.41 26.92
C ASP A 92 44.59 20.48 25.41
N ARG A 93 45.66 20.46 24.62
CA ARG A 93 45.58 20.52 23.16
C ARG A 93 44.83 19.30 22.62
N TYR A 94 45.05 18.13 23.24
CA TYR A 94 44.41 16.90 22.81
C TYR A 94 42.89 16.96 23.00
N GLU A 95 42.43 17.42 24.16
CA GLU A 95 41.00 17.52 24.48
C GLU A 95 40.26 18.49 23.53
N THR A 96 40.86 19.63 23.23
CA THR A 96 40.26 20.65 22.33
C THR A 96 40.20 20.21 20.87
N GLU A 97 41.24 19.54 20.38
CA GLU A 97 41.24 18.90 19.05
C GLU A 97 40.20 17.76 18.97
N ALA A 98 40.16 16.88 19.98
CA ALA A 98 39.21 15.79 20.03
C ALA A 98 37.77 16.32 20.01
N LEU A 99 37.46 17.34 20.80
CA LEU A 99 36.14 17.98 20.83
C LEU A 99 35.75 18.55 19.45
N TYR A 100 36.68 19.23 18.77
CA TYR A 100 36.46 19.78 17.44
C TYR A 100 36.07 18.68 16.43
N TRP A 101 36.83 17.59 16.39
CA TRP A 101 36.56 16.46 15.48
C TRP A 101 35.29 15.70 15.84
N VAL A 102 35.00 15.53 17.14
CA VAL A 102 33.76 14.89 17.59
C VAL A 102 32.54 15.68 17.13
N VAL A 103 32.54 17.01 17.28
CA VAL A 103 31.41 17.84 16.85
C VAL A 103 31.19 17.78 15.34
N ILE A 104 32.26 17.89 14.54
CA ILE A 104 32.17 17.76 13.08
C ILE A 104 31.69 16.35 12.69
N GLY A 105 32.22 15.31 13.34
CA GLY A 105 31.80 13.93 13.14
C GLY A 105 30.32 13.73 13.44
N LEU A 106 29.80 14.33 14.52
CA LEU A 106 28.39 14.26 14.91
C LEU A 106 27.48 14.94 13.88
N ILE A 107 27.87 16.11 13.39
CA ILE A 107 27.13 16.84 12.34
C ILE A 107 27.14 16.04 11.02
N GLY A 108 28.29 15.47 10.66
CA GLY A 108 28.43 14.63 9.47
C GLY A 108 27.56 13.37 9.56
N LEU A 109 27.62 12.68 10.70
CA LEU A 109 26.82 11.49 10.97
C LEU A 109 25.32 11.81 10.95
N ALA A 110 24.90 12.90 11.59
CA ALA A 110 23.52 13.36 11.54
C ALA A 110 23.07 13.64 10.09
N SER A 111 23.90 14.31 9.29
CA SER A 111 23.61 14.61 7.88
C SER A 111 23.40 13.34 7.06
N ILE A 112 24.25 12.32 7.27
CA ILE A 112 24.13 11.02 6.61
C ILE A 112 22.84 10.30 7.05
N LEU A 113 22.52 10.31 8.34
CA LEU A 113 21.28 9.71 8.86
C LEU A 113 20.04 10.36 8.24
N PHE A 114 20.00 11.69 8.18
CA PHE A 114 18.89 12.42 7.55
C PHE A 114 18.77 12.11 6.06
N TYR A 115 19.89 11.94 5.35
CA TYR A 115 19.87 11.49 3.96
C TYR A 115 19.26 10.08 3.81
N PHE A 116 19.65 9.12 4.67
CA PHE A 116 19.05 7.78 4.66
C PHE A 116 17.56 7.81 5.02
N LEU A 117 17.17 8.66 5.96
CA LEU A 117 15.78 8.84 6.36
C LEU A 117 14.94 9.42 5.20
N ALA A 118 15.47 10.41 4.47
CA ALA A 118 14.84 10.92 3.24
C ALA A 118 14.63 9.80 2.19
N ARG A 119 15.64 8.93 1.99
CA ARG A 119 15.54 7.79 1.08
C ARG A 119 14.49 6.77 1.54
N ALA A 120 14.38 6.51 2.85
CA ALA A 120 13.36 5.63 3.41
C ALA A 120 11.95 6.19 3.20
N VAL A 121 11.75 7.48 3.47
CA VAL A 121 10.48 8.19 3.26
C VAL A 121 10.07 8.14 1.79
N ARG A 122 11.01 8.36 0.87
CA ARG A 122 10.76 8.22 -0.58
C ARG A 122 10.27 6.82 -0.95
N ARG A 123 10.88 5.77 -0.39
CA ARG A 123 10.45 4.37 -0.63
C ARG A 123 9.03 4.14 -0.12
N ILE A 124 8.69 4.65 1.07
CA ILE A 124 7.34 4.56 1.63
C ILE A 124 6.33 5.29 0.74
N ARG A 125 6.66 6.50 0.28
CA ARG A 125 5.81 7.28 -0.65
C ARG A 125 5.52 6.52 -1.94
N LEU A 126 6.53 5.92 -2.57
CA LEU A 126 6.36 5.15 -3.80
C LEU A 126 5.46 3.93 -3.57
N LYS A 127 5.69 3.17 -2.49
CA LYS A 127 4.84 2.03 -2.12
C LYS A 127 3.39 2.44 -1.89
N ASN A 128 3.16 3.51 -1.13
CA ASN A 128 1.82 4.04 -0.87
C ASN A 128 1.10 4.45 -2.16
N SER A 129 1.82 5.07 -3.11
CA SER A 129 1.24 5.47 -4.40
C SER A 129 0.82 4.27 -5.25
N VAL A 130 1.65 3.23 -5.33
CA VAL A 130 1.33 2.01 -6.07
C VAL A 130 0.12 1.32 -5.47
N ILE A 131 0.09 1.15 -4.13
CA ILE A 131 -1.03 0.52 -3.43
C ILE A 131 -2.34 1.30 -3.66
N GLN A 132 -2.29 2.64 -3.67
CA GLN A 132 -3.48 3.45 -3.93
C GLN A 132 -4.02 3.26 -5.36
N VAL A 133 -3.13 3.19 -6.35
CA VAL A 133 -3.51 2.96 -7.76
C VAL A 133 -4.07 1.55 -7.94
N SER A 134 -3.42 0.54 -7.39
CA SER A 134 -3.90 -0.84 -7.42
C SER A 134 -5.27 -1.00 -6.75
N ALA A 135 -5.49 -0.35 -5.61
CA ALA A 135 -6.80 -0.35 -4.96
C ALA A 135 -7.90 0.29 -5.82
N LYS A 136 -7.58 1.36 -6.56
CA LYS A 136 -8.52 1.99 -7.49
C LYS A 136 -8.86 1.04 -8.65
N HIS A 137 -7.85 0.41 -9.26
CA HIS A 137 -8.08 -0.54 -10.35
C HIS A 137 -8.87 -1.77 -9.89
N MET A 138 -8.55 -2.31 -8.72
CA MET A 138 -9.28 -3.44 -8.14
C MET A 138 -10.76 -3.08 -7.91
N LYS A 139 -11.04 -1.89 -7.38
CA LYS A 139 -12.42 -1.41 -7.23
C LYS A 139 -13.16 -1.32 -8.57
N THR A 140 -12.49 -0.84 -9.62
CA THR A 140 -13.08 -0.78 -10.97
C THR A 140 -13.35 -2.19 -11.52
N LEU A 141 -12.41 -3.13 -11.36
CA LEU A 141 -12.57 -4.51 -11.80
C LEU A 141 -13.72 -5.21 -11.06
N VAL A 142 -13.76 -5.13 -9.73
CA VAL A 142 -14.85 -5.67 -8.93
C VAL A 142 -16.20 -5.06 -9.35
N GLY A 143 -16.25 -3.75 -9.59
CA GLY A 143 -17.45 -3.09 -10.11
C GLY A 143 -17.89 -3.61 -11.48
N GLN A 144 -16.93 -3.88 -12.39
CA GLN A 144 -17.22 -4.49 -13.69
C GLN A 144 -17.75 -5.92 -13.56
N HIS A 145 -17.15 -6.75 -12.69
CA HIS A 145 -17.62 -8.11 -12.45
C HIS A 145 -18.99 -8.15 -11.78
N LEU A 146 -19.28 -7.24 -10.84
CA LEU A 146 -20.61 -7.10 -10.24
C LEU A 146 -21.67 -6.70 -11.27
N ASN A 147 -21.34 -5.76 -12.17
CA ASN A 147 -22.25 -5.38 -13.26
C ASN A 147 -22.51 -6.54 -14.23
N ARG A 148 -21.47 -7.33 -14.56
CA ARG A 148 -21.61 -8.54 -15.39
C ARG A 148 -22.48 -9.59 -14.72
N LYS A 149 -22.25 -9.83 -13.43
CA LYS A 149 -23.08 -10.73 -12.62
C LYS A 149 -24.55 -10.28 -12.62
N ALA A 150 -24.81 -9.01 -12.36
CA ALA A 150 -26.18 -8.47 -12.37
C ALA A 150 -26.86 -8.58 -13.75
N ALA A 151 -26.10 -8.41 -14.84
CA ALA A 151 -26.62 -8.61 -16.19
C ALA A 151 -26.97 -10.08 -16.47
N ILE A 152 -26.12 -11.02 -16.04
CA ILE A 152 -26.35 -12.46 -16.12
C ILE A 152 -27.58 -12.85 -15.31
N ASP A 153 -27.68 -12.40 -14.06
CA ASP A 153 -28.83 -12.67 -13.18
C ASP A 153 -30.14 -12.09 -13.77
N ALA A 154 -30.07 -10.92 -14.41
CA ALA A 154 -31.22 -10.32 -15.09
C ALA A 154 -31.64 -11.06 -16.37
N ILE A 155 -30.69 -11.63 -17.12
CA ILE A 155 -30.96 -12.50 -18.27
C ILE A 155 -31.58 -13.82 -17.78
N GLU A 156 -31.05 -14.40 -16.70
CA GLU A 156 -31.58 -15.60 -16.04
C GLU A 156 -33.04 -15.40 -15.62
N GLN A 157 -33.34 -14.30 -14.92
CA GLN A 157 -34.71 -13.97 -14.50
C GLN A 157 -35.68 -13.73 -15.66
N ARG A 158 -35.21 -13.27 -16.82
CA ARG A 158 -36.06 -12.96 -17.98
C ARG A 158 -36.26 -14.13 -18.94
N HIS A 159 -35.29 -15.03 -19.04
CA HIS A 159 -35.27 -16.07 -20.07
C HIS A 159 -35.29 -17.51 -19.51
N PHE A 160 -35.00 -17.71 -18.23
CA PHE A 160 -34.83 -19.03 -17.63
C PHE A 160 -35.83 -19.36 -16.52
N SER A 161 -36.80 -18.48 -16.23
CA SER A 161 -37.93 -18.77 -15.32
C SER A 161 -38.85 -19.91 -15.80
N GLU A 162 -38.67 -20.40 -17.03
CA GLU A 162 -39.51 -21.44 -17.67
C GLU A 162 -38.76 -22.75 -17.99
N LEU A 163 -37.44 -22.84 -17.75
CA LEU A 163 -36.68 -24.04 -18.09
C LEU A 163 -36.60 -24.99 -16.89
N PRO A 164 -36.94 -26.29 -17.06
CA PRO A 164 -36.85 -27.26 -15.98
C PRO A 164 -35.40 -27.38 -15.53
N GLU A 165 -35.18 -27.34 -14.22
CA GLU A 165 -33.88 -27.58 -13.60
C GLU A 165 -33.39 -28.97 -14.02
N LEU A 166 -32.45 -29.02 -14.96
CA LEU A 166 -31.67 -30.23 -15.21
C LEU A 166 -30.71 -30.40 -14.04
N GLU A 167 -30.87 -31.52 -13.32
CA GLU A 167 -30.09 -31.96 -12.16
C GLU A 167 -28.62 -31.55 -12.27
N ASP A 168 -28.20 -30.75 -11.30
CA ASP A 168 -26.82 -30.29 -11.14
C ASP A 168 -25.95 -31.49 -10.69
N PRO A 169 -24.99 -31.98 -11.48
CA PRO A 169 -24.19 -33.17 -11.13
C PRO A 169 -23.31 -32.98 -9.89
N TYR A 170 -23.20 -31.74 -9.39
CA TYR A 170 -22.32 -31.36 -8.28
C TYR A 170 -23.05 -30.68 -7.11
N ALA A 171 -24.39 -30.68 -7.08
CA ALA A 171 -25.11 -30.22 -5.90
C ALA A 171 -24.83 -31.17 -4.72
N PRO A 172 -24.33 -30.68 -3.56
CA PRO A 172 -24.25 -31.51 -2.37
C PRO A 172 -25.66 -31.95 -2.00
N GLN A 173 -25.88 -33.25 -1.86
CA GLN A 173 -27.15 -33.86 -1.45
C GLN A 173 -27.60 -33.26 -0.11
N GLN A 174 -28.35 -32.17 -0.15
CA GLN A 174 -29.07 -31.65 1.00
C GLN A 174 -30.29 -32.55 1.16
N GLY A 175 -30.19 -33.47 2.13
CA GLY A 175 -31.30 -34.30 2.55
C GLY A 175 -32.54 -33.44 2.81
N VAL A 176 -33.60 -33.75 2.07
CA VAL A 176 -34.93 -33.16 2.23
C VAL A 176 -35.32 -33.24 3.69
N ASN A 177 -35.37 -32.09 4.35
CA ASN A 177 -35.81 -31.98 5.73
C ASN A 177 -37.33 -32.22 5.75
N ASN A 178 -37.75 -33.47 5.95
CA ASN A 178 -39.13 -33.85 6.18
C ASN A 178 -39.59 -33.28 7.53
N VAL A 179 -40.02 -32.03 7.54
CA VAL A 179 -40.79 -31.47 8.66
C VAL A 179 -42.27 -31.77 8.38
N PRO A 180 -42.94 -32.62 9.18
CA PRO A 180 -44.37 -32.85 9.00
C PRO A 180 -45.14 -31.59 9.40
N ASN A 181 -46.00 -31.12 8.50
CA ASN A 181 -46.98 -30.06 8.75
C ASN A 181 -47.96 -30.52 9.85
N PRO A 182 -47.99 -29.92 11.05
CA PRO A 182 -49.06 -30.15 11.99
C PRO A 182 -50.17 -29.14 11.66
N GLY A 183 -51.14 -29.58 10.86
CA GLY A 183 -52.39 -28.84 10.74
C GLY A 183 -53.12 -28.84 12.08
N PHE A 184 -53.37 -27.65 12.63
CA PHE A 184 -54.60 -27.17 13.26
C PHE A 184 -54.52 -25.64 13.42
#